data_AF-A0A9W9FUC5-F1
#
_entry.id   AF-A0A9W9FUC5-F1
#
_cell.length_a   1.000
_cell.length_b   1.000
_cell.length_c   1.000
_cell.angle_alpha   90.00
_cell.angle_beta   90.00
_cell.angle_gamma   90.00
#
_symmetry.space_group_name_H-M   'P 1'
#
loop_
_entity.id
_entity.type
_entity.pdbx_description
1 polymer ?
#
loop_
_entity_poly.entity_id
_entity_poly.type
_entity_poly.pdbx_seq_one_letter_code
_entity_poly.pdbx_strand_id
1 'polypeptide(L)'
;MLNVNSSPATITLNSREDLNQNTLPYAQEQAWFYYLSEIALRQIGNRVLNSFYQENFESWKEYDIPSTINIANEFFRQLNEWYECLPAPMHFDDSTPGVFPNEELPYLLDIRLQEIRSWILRPFLFLAIHSPPRTVHRSLLDAFVEKSFICHTRLIEGNSIVHRHHGTWYMLRLSVTSALCLIAAERRDFEVPALQQSVRLAIDTLKYWEAGSPG
;
A
#
# COMPACT_ATOMS: atom_id res chain seq x y z
N MET A 1 -70.03 -21.09 -32.06
CA MET A 1 -69.86 -21.49 -30.66
C MET A 1 -68.41 -21.23 -30.27
N LEU A 2 -68.23 -20.43 -29.21
CA LEU A 2 -67.13 -20.41 -28.24
C LEU A 2 -65.68 -20.09 -28.69
N ASN A 3 -65.39 -18.80 -28.59
CA ASN A 3 -64.24 -18.12 -27.97
C ASN A 3 -63.32 -18.98 -27.06
N VAL A 4 -61.98 -18.80 -27.14
CA VAL A 4 -61.10 -18.33 -26.02
C VAL A 4 -59.77 -17.75 -26.58
N ASN A 5 -59.73 -16.41 -26.63
CA ASN A 5 -58.64 -15.48 -26.30
C ASN A 5 -57.17 -15.98 -26.20
N SER A 6 -56.34 -15.57 -27.16
CA SER A 6 -54.89 -15.39 -26.98
C SER A 6 -54.63 -13.93 -26.55
N SER A 7 -54.32 -13.74 -25.27
CA SER A 7 -53.91 -12.44 -24.71
C SER A 7 -52.47 -12.10 -25.16
N PRO A 8 -52.17 -10.87 -25.60
CA PRO A 8 -50.79 -10.47 -25.82
C PRO A 8 -50.14 -10.29 -24.45
N ALA A 9 -48.99 -10.94 -24.23
CA ALA A 9 -48.18 -10.72 -23.06
C ALA A 9 -47.72 -9.26 -23.04
N THR A 10 -48.35 -8.46 -22.19
CA THR A 10 -47.87 -7.15 -21.79
C THR A 10 -46.49 -7.34 -21.18
N ILE A 11 -45.45 -6.91 -21.90
CA ILE A 11 -44.09 -6.77 -21.35
C ILE A 11 -44.19 -5.64 -20.33
N THR A 12 -44.35 -6.01 -19.07
CA THR A 12 -44.34 -5.08 -17.94
C THR A 12 -42.97 -4.41 -17.90
N LEU A 13 -42.98 -3.10 -18.14
CA LEU A 13 -41.83 -2.21 -18.16
C LEU A 13 -41.33 -1.94 -16.73
N ASN A 14 -40.94 -2.99 -15.97
CA ASN A 14 -40.49 -2.84 -14.57
C ASN A 14 -39.00 -3.11 -14.35
N SER A 15 -38.22 -3.36 -15.38
CA SER A 15 -36.80 -3.76 -15.23
C SER A 15 -35.79 -2.61 -15.08
N ARG A 16 -36.24 -1.35 -14.96
CA ARG A 16 -35.35 -0.17 -14.86
C ARG A 16 -35.33 0.54 -13.51
N GLU A 17 -36.30 0.32 -12.62
CA GLU A 17 -36.34 0.99 -11.31
C GLU A 17 -35.67 0.19 -10.18
N ASP A 18 -35.61 -1.14 -10.30
CA ASP A 18 -35.03 -2.02 -9.26
C ASP A 18 -33.49 -2.03 -9.21
N LEU A 19 -32.82 -1.60 -10.28
CA LEU A 19 -31.35 -1.55 -10.37
C LEU A 19 -30.73 -0.35 -9.62
N ASN A 20 -31.53 0.63 -9.21
CA ASN A 20 -31.04 1.88 -8.62
C ASN A 20 -31.18 1.96 -7.09
N GLN A 21 -32.09 1.20 -6.48
CA GLN A 21 -32.39 1.35 -5.04
C GLN A 21 -31.44 0.58 -4.12
N ASN A 22 -30.85 -0.54 -4.57
CA ASN A 22 -29.90 -1.32 -3.77
C ASN A 22 -28.44 -0.89 -3.92
N THR A 23 -28.11 -0.14 -4.98
CA THR A 23 -26.73 0.24 -5.34
C THR A 23 -26.22 1.42 -4.53
N LEU A 24 -27.10 2.38 -4.20
CA LEU A 24 -26.78 3.57 -3.39
C LEU A 24 -26.44 3.21 -1.93
N PRO A 25 -27.24 2.38 -1.21
CA PRO A 25 -26.91 1.94 0.14
C PRO A 25 -25.61 1.14 0.20
N TYR A 26 -25.37 0.27 -0.79
CA TYR A 26 -24.16 -0.55 -0.86
C TYR A 26 -22.90 0.29 -1.06
N ALA A 27 -22.93 1.25 -1.99
CA ALA A 27 -21.81 2.17 -2.20
C ALA A 27 -21.54 3.05 -0.96
N GLN A 28 -22.59 3.48 -0.26
CA GLN A 28 -22.46 4.22 1.00
C GLN A 28 -21.82 3.38 2.10
N GLU A 29 -22.23 2.12 2.24
CA GLU A 29 -21.65 1.18 3.21
C GLU A 29 -20.16 0.93 2.93
N GLN A 30 -19.79 0.70 1.66
CA GLN A 30 -18.39 0.56 1.27
C GLN A 30 -17.56 1.82 1.56
N ALA A 31 -18.10 3.00 1.24
CA ALA A 31 -17.43 4.27 1.56
C ALA A 31 -17.27 4.46 3.08
N TRP A 32 -18.26 4.04 3.88
CA TRP A 32 -18.18 4.05 5.34
C TRP A 32 -17.10 3.12 5.87
N PHE A 33 -17.04 1.87 5.39
CA PHE A 33 -15.99 0.93 5.79
C PHE A 33 -14.61 1.44 5.42
N TYR A 34 -14.44 1.91 4.18
CA TYR A 34 -13.19 2.51 3.72
C TYR A 34 -12.76 3.67 4.62
N TYR A 35 -13.68 4.60 4.94
CA TYR A 35 -13.39 5.76 5.76
C TYR A 35 -12.93 5.38 7.19
N LEU A 36 -13.60 4.41 7.82
CA LEU A 36 -13.21 3.92 9.15
C LEU A 36 -11.86 3.21 9.12
N SER A 37 -11.63 2.38 8.10
CA SER A 37 -10.35 1.69 7.89
C SER A 37 -9.21 2.68 7.70
N GLU A 38 -9.40 3.73 6.90
CA GLU A 38 -8.42 4.79 6.69
C GLU A 38 -8.12 5.60 7.96
N ILE A 39 -9.12 5.90 8.79
CA ILE A 39 -8.90 6.55 10.09
C ILE A 39 -8.01 5.69 10.98
N ALA A 40 -8.30 4.38 11.07
CA ALA A 40 -7.52 3.46 11.88
C ALA A 40 -6.06 3.38 11.39
N LEU A 41 -5.85 3.23 10.07
CA LEU A 41 -4.50 3.29 9.48
C LEU A 41 -3.82 4.63 9.75
N ARG A 42 -4.53 5.75 9.63
CA ARG A 42 -3.98 7.07 9.89
C ARG A 42 -3.49 7.23 11.33
N GLN A 43 -4.23 6.69 12.30
CA GLN A 43 -3.83 6.71 13.71
C GLN A 43 -2.58 5.86 13.96
N ILE A 44 -2.51 4.65 13.39
CA ILE A 44 -1.33 3.79 13.49
C ILE A 44 -0.14 4.49 12.81
N GLY A 45 -0.32 5.00 11.61
CA GLY A 45 0.70 5.72 10.85
C GLY A 45 1.24 6.95 11.60
N ASN A 46 0.36 7.75 12.23
CA ASN A 46 0.79 8.87 13.06
C ASN A 46 1.64 8.42 14.26
N ARG A 47 1.31 7.29 14.89
CA ARG A 47 2.11 6.73 15.98
C ARG A 47 3.47 6.24 15.49
N VAL A 48 3.53 5.62 14.30
CA VAL A 48 4.80 5.24 13.64
C VAL A 48 5.66 6.47 13.39
N LEU A 49 5.09 7.53 12.81
CA LEU A 49 5.79 8.79 12.55
C LEU A 49 6.28 9.43 13.87
N ASN A 50 5.47 9.41 14.91
CA ASN A 50 5.86 9.92 16.23
C ASN A 50 6.91 9.05 16.93
N SER A 51 7.03 7.76 16.60
CA SER A 51 8.04 6.89 17.21
C SER A 51 9.38 6.95 16.49
N PHE A 52 9.38 7.07 15.16
CA PHE A 52 10.62 6.95 14.37
C PHE A 52 11.02 8.24 13.64
N TYR A 53 10.15 9.24 13.50
CA TYR A 53 10.38 10.40 12.62
C TYR A 53 10.21 11.75 13.33
N GLN A 54 10.23 11.80 14.66
CA GLN A 54 10.23 13.08 15.40
C GLN A 54 11.53 13.86 15.20
N GLU A 55 12.65 13.15 15.14
CA GLU A 55 13.97 13.71 14.92
C GLU A 55 14.47 13.42 13.50
N ASN A 56 15.59 14.03 13.13
CA ASN A 56 16.24 13.77 11.86
C ASN A 56 16.71 12.30 11.75
N PHE A 57 16.85 11.78 10.52
CA PHE A 57 17.28 10.41 10.25
C PHE A 57 18.63 10.02 10.87
N GLU A 58 19.45 11.00 11.25
CA GLU A 58 20.73 10.77 11.94
C GLU A 58 20.53 10.17 13.34
N SER A 59 19.43 10.48 14.03
CA SER A 59 19.12 9.90 15.35
C SER A 59 18.93 8.39 15.31
N TRP A 60 18.60 7.83 14.14
CA TRP A 60 18.45 6.39 13.96
C TRP A 60 19.75 5.63 14.25
N LYS A 61 20.92 6.24 14.03
CA LYS A 61 22.22 5.61 14.33
C LYS A 61 22.42 5.34 15.82
N GLU A 62 21.71 6.05 16.68
CA GLU A 62 21.80 5.98 18.14
C GLU A 62 20.74 5.05 18.74
N TYR A 63 19.88 4.45 17.92
CA TYR A 63 18.81 3.56 18.38
C TYR A 63 19.36 2.31 19.05
N ASP A 64 18.78 1.97 20.21
CA ASP A 64 18.92 0.64 20.77
C ASP A 64 18.15 -0.36 19.88
N ILE A 65 18.89 -1.14 19.10
CA ILE A 65 18.33 -2.01 18.07
C ILE A 65 17.30 -3.00 18.64
N PRO A 66 17.58 -3.73 19.75
CA PRO A 66 16.60 -4.64 20.34
C PRO A 66 15.29 -3.97 20.78
N SER A 67 15.35 -2.83 21.48
CA SER A 67 14.15 -2.09 21.87
C SER A 67 13.37 -1.59 20.65
N THR A 68 14.07 -1.05 19.65
CA THR A 68 13.48 -0.55 18.40
C THR A 68 12.76 -1.66 17.63
N ILE A 69 13.34 -2.86 17.58
CA ILE A 69 12.72 -4.05 16.98
C ILE A 69 11.40 -4.40 17.69
N ASN A 70 11.37 -4.33 19.03
CA ASN A 70 10.14 -4.61 19.79
C ASN A 70 9.03 -3.60 19.45
N ILE A 71 9.37 -2.32 19.35
CA ILE A 71 8.43 -1.25 18.96
C ILE A 71 7.90 -1.50 17.53
N ALA A 72 8.77 -1.84 16.59
CA ALA A 72 8.37 -2.12 15.21
C ALA A 72 7.47 -3.37 15.10
N ASN A 73 7.80 -4.45 15.82
CA ASN A 73 6.97 -5.66 15.86
C ASN A 73 5.58 -5.38 16.44
N GLU A 74 5.49 -4.51 17.44
CA GLU A 74 4.22 -4.07 17.99
C GLU A 74 3.38 -3.29 16.96
N PHE A 75 4.01 -2.44 16.12
CA PHE A 75 3.30 -1.80 15.02
C PHE A 75 2.87 -2.80 13.93
N PHE A 76 3.71 -3.77 13.56
CA PHE A 76 3.31 -4.83 12.62
C PHE A 76 2.14 -5.65 13.16
N ARG A 77 2.13 -5.97 14.46
CA ARG A 77 1.01 -6.64 15.12
C ARG A 77 -0.28 -5.84 14.96
N GLN A 78 -0.24 -4.54 15.25
CA GLN A 78 -1.41 -3.66 15.10
C GLN A 78 -1.89 -3.54 13.65
N LEU A 79 -0.98 -3.49 12.67
CA LEU A 79 -1.36 -3.49 11.25
C LEU A 79 -2.02 -4.80 10.84
N ASN A 80 -1.52 -5.93 11.32
CA ASN A 80 -2.13 -7.23 11.05
C ASN A 80 -3.51 -7.33 11.71
N GLU A 81 -3.65 -6.90 12.96
CA GLU A 81 -4.96 -6.88 13.65
C GLU A 81 -5.97 -5.98 12.96
N TRP A 82 -5.53 -4.83 12.45
CA TRP A 82 -6.37 -3.97 11.63
C TRP A 82 -6.83 -4.69 10.35
N TYR A 83 -5.92 -5.38 9.67
CA TYR A 83 -6.20 -6.08 8.43
C TYR A 83 -7.20 -7.24 8.64
N GLU A 84 -7.03 -8.03 9.70
CA GLU A 84 -7.98 -9.11 10.07
C GLU A 84 -9.37 -8.57 10.46
N CYS A 85 -9.45 -7.33 10.91
CA CYS A 85 -10.72 -6.67 11.24
C CYS A 85 -11.45 -6.10 10.00
N LEU A 86 -10.85 -6.17 8.80
CA LEU A 86 -11.48 -5.62 7.60
C LEU A 86 -12.73 -6.41 7.21
N PRO A 87 -13.81 -5.73 6.79
CA PRO A 87 -14.98 -6.41 6.26
C PRO A 87 -14.65 -7.08 4.91
N ALA A 88 -15.34 -8.16 4.58
CA ALA A 88 -15.06 -8.97 3.39
C ALA A 88 -14.95 -8.17 2.06
N PRO A 89 -15.77 -7.13 1.79
CA PRO A 89 -15.64 -6.33 0.56
C PRO A 89 -14.36 -5.47 0.50
N MET A 90 -13.70 -5.24 1.64
CA MET A 90 -12.47 -4.45 1.77
C MET A 90 -11.23 -5.32 1.91
N HIS A 91 -11.38 -6.64 1.94
CA HIS A 91 -10.27 -7.56 2.08
C HIS A 91 -9.52 -7.71 0.75
N PHE A 92 -8.19 -7.84 0.81
CA PHE A 92 -7.32 -7.95 -0.36
C PHE A 92 -6.11 -8.84 -0.09
N ASP A 93 -5.50 -9.47 -1.09
CA ASP A 93 -4.25 -10.22 -0.89
C ASP A 93 -3.05 -9.28 -0.78
N ASP A 94 -2.47 -9.18 0.42
CA ASP A 94 -1.27 -8.39 0.71
C ASP A 94 0.02 -9.22 0.74
N SER A 95 -0.09 -10.53 0.51
CA SER A 95 0.97 -11.52 0.70
C SER A 95 1.60 -11.97 -0.62
N THR A 96 0.82 -12.01 -1.70
CA THR A 96 1.30 -12.44 -3.02
C THR A 96 1.96 -11.28 -3.77
N PRO A 97 3.25 -11.39 -4.16
CA PRO A 97 3.93 -10.36 -4.95
C PRO A 97 3.26 -10.12 -6.31
N GLY A 98 3.19 -8.86 -6.75
CA GLY A 98 2.60 -8.48 -8.05
C GLY A 98 1.08 -8.62 -8.15
N VAL A 99 0.39 -9.12 -7.11
CA VAL A 99 -1.07 -9.22 -7.06
C VAL A 99 -1.64 -8.00 -6.35
N PHE A 100 -2.52 -7.27 -7.03
CA PHE A 100 -3.21 -6.09 -6.51
C PHE A 100 -4.73 -6.26 -6.63
N PRO A 101 -5.52 -5.60 -5.76
CA PRO A 101 -6.97 -5.60 -5.87
C PRO A 101 -7.43 -5.00 -7.20
N ASN A 102 -8.54 -5.52 -7.73
CA ASN A 102 -9.16 -4.95 -8.92
C ASN A 102 -10.10 -3.79 -8.56
N GLU A 103 -10.66 -3.81 -7.34
CA GLU A 103 -11.54 -2.79 -6.80
C GLU A 103 -10.75 -1.60 -6.24
N GLU A 104 -11.25 -0.39 -6.48
CA GLU A 104 -10.56 0.86 -6.10
C GLU A 104 -10.32 0.99 -4.60
N LEU A 105 -11.33 0.71 -3.74
CA LEU A 105 -11.21 0.93 -2.30
C LEU A 105 -10.22 -0.03 -1.61
N PRO A 106 -10.29 -1.36 -1.82
CA PRO A 106 -9.26 -2.28 -1.34
C PRO A 106 -7.87 -1.96 -1.90
N TYR A 107 -7.79 -1.55 -3.17
CA TYR A 107 -6.52 -1.14 -3.78
C TYR A 107 -5.90 0.04 -3.03
N LEU A 108 -6.68 1.09 -2.77
CA LEU A 108 -6.21 2.25 -2.00
C LEU A 108 -5.76 1.83 -0.59
N LEU A 109 -6.52 0.96 0.10
CA LEU A 109 -6.15 0.45 1.42
C LEU A 109 -4.84 -0.34 1.40
N ASP A 110 -4.59 -1.17 0.39
CA ASP A 110 -3.31 -1.88 0.23
C ASP A 110 -2.16 -0.87 0.10
N ILE A 111 -2.26 0.12 -0.79
CA ILE A 111 -1.20 1.13 -0.94
C ILE A 111 -0.95 1.87 0.38
N ARG A 112 -2.00 2.24 1.11
CA ARG A 112 -1.88 2.92 2.42
C ARG A 112 -1.24 2.02 3.47
N LEU A 113 -1.58 0.74 3.51
CA LEU A 113 -0.97 -0.25 4.38
C LEU A 113 0.52 -0.40 4.07
N GLN A 114 0.89 -0.59 2.80
CA GLN A 114 2.29 -0.74 2.38
C GLN A 114 3.09 0.52 2.66
N GLU A 115 2.49 1.70 2.51
CA GLU A 115 3.17 2.94 2.88
C GLU A 115 3.54 2.96 4.37
N ILE A 116 2.61 2.65 5.28
CA ILE A 116 2.90 2.66 6.71
C ILE A 116 3.95 1.60 7.06
N ARG A 117 3.88 0.41 6.44
CA ARG A 117 4.92 -0.62 6.56
C ARG A 117 6.27 -0.08 6.13
N SER A 118 6.34 0.66 5.02
CA SER A 118 7.59 1.29 4.56
C SER A 118 8.16 2.28 5.59
N TRP A 119 7.30 3.03 6.30
CA TRP A 119 7.73 3.93 7.35
C TRP A 119 8.34 3.17 8.53
N ILE A 120 7.76 2.03 8.92
CA ILE A 120 8.29 1.16 9.98
C ILE A 120 9.64 0.55 9.55
N LEU A 121 9.77 0.12 8.30
CA LEU A 121 10.92 -0.63 7.79
C LEU A 121 12.15 0.25 7.50
N ARG A 122 11.94 1.51 7.10
CA ARG A 122 13.00 2.39 6.62
C ARG A 122 14.12 2.68 7.63
N PRO A 123 13.89 2.88 8.94
CA PRO A 123 14.97 3.02 9.92
C PRO A 123 15.89 1.79 9.96
N PHE A 124 15.33 0.57 9.86
CA PHE A 124 16.11 -0.67 9.85
C PHE A 124 16.92 -0.82 8.57
N LEU A 125 16.32 -0.50 7.42
CA LEU A 125 17.05 -0.47 6.15
C LEU A 125 18.20 0.55 6.20
N PHE A 126 17.94 1.76 6.72
CA PHE A 126 18.97 2.78 6.90
C PHE A 126 20.11 2.29 7.79
N LEU A 127 19.79 1.71 8.96
CA LEU A 127 20.76 1.15 9.89
C LEU A 127 21.61 0.07 9.21
N ALA A 128 21.00 -0.82 8.44
CA ALA A 128 21.71 -1.89 7.75
C ALA A 128 22.66 -1.38 6.66
N ILE A 129 22.27 -0.32 5.92
CA ILE A 129 23.07 0.34 4.87
C ILE A 129 24.26 1.13 5.46
N HIS A 130 24.08 1.74 6.64
CA HIS A 130 25.08 2.64 7.24
C HIS A 130 25.93 1.99 8.33
N SER A 131 25.57 0.79 8.79
CA SER A 131 26.35 0.04 9.78
C SER A 131 27.51 -0.73 9.14
N PRO A 132 28.69 -0.80 9.79
CA PRO A 132 29.76 -1.69 9.37
C PRO A 132 29.29 -3.16 9.26
N PRO A 133 29.83 -3.97 8.33
CA PRO A 133 29.40 -5.37 8.13
C PRO A 133 29.53 -6.29 9.35
N ARG A 134 30.33 -5.89 10.36
CA ARG A 134 30.63 -6.68 11.57
C ARG A 134 29.93 -6.17 12.82
N THR A 135 28.84 -5.41 12.71
CA THR A 135 28.07 -5.00 13.87
C THR A 135 27.34 -6.20 14.50
N VAL A 136 27.36 -6.27 15.84
CA VAL A 136 26.79 -7.38 16.64
C VAL A 136 25.31 -7.64 16.31
N HIS A 137 24.59 -6.61 15.89
CA HIS A 137 23.15 -6.66 15.63
C HIS A 137 22.78 -6.79 14.15
N ARG A 138 23.75 -6.95 13.24
CA ARG A 138 23.47 -7.03 11.80
C ARG A 138 22.45 -8.12 11.46
N SER A 139 22.62 -9.31 12.04
CA SER A 139 21.72 -10.44 11.86
C SER A 139 20.29 -10.18 12.34
N LEU A 140 20.09 -9.26 13.29
CA LEU A 140 18.76 -8.88 13.77
C LEU A 140 18.02 -7.98 12.75
N LEU A 141 18.75 -7.30 11.87
CA LEU A 141 18.19 -6.40 10.87
C LEU A 141 17.83 -7.13 9.56
N ASP A 142 18.44 -8.28 9.28
CA ASP A 142 18.30 -8.96 7.98
C ASP A 142 16.84 -9.24 7.60
N ALA A 143 16.03 -9.71 8.56
CA ALA A 143 14.60 -9.95 8.34
C ALA A 143 13.80 -8.66 8.04
N PHE A 144 14.21 -7.52 8.61
CA PHE A 144 13.59 -6.22 8.33
C PHE A 144 14.05 -5.67 6.98
N VAL A 145 15.29 -5.92 6.58
CA VAL A 145 15.83 -5.55 5.27
C VAL A 145 15.08 -6.31 4.16
N GLU A 146 14.91 -7.62 4.32
CA GLU A 146 14.15 -8.44 3.37
C GLU A 146 12.71 -7.95 3.22
N LYS A 147 12.02 -7.72 4.34
CA LYS A 147 10.67 -7.12 4.35
C LYS A 147 10.65 -5.75 3.67
N SER A 148 11.69 -4.94 3.85
CA SER A 148 11.82 -3.63 3.21
C SER A 148 11.92 -3.75 1.69
N PHE A 149 12.65 -4.73 1.16
CA PHE A 149 12.75 -4.96 -0.28
C PHE A 149 11.42 -5.35 -0.90
N ILE A 150 10.70 -6.28 -0.26
CA ILE A 150 9.38 -6.71 -0.68
C ILE A 150 8.41 -5.51 -0.67
N CYS A 151 8.37 -4.77 0.44
CA CYS A 151 7.49 -3.62 0.61
C CYS A 151 7.76 -2.51 -0.43
N HIS A 152 9.02 -2.12 -0.62
CA HIS A 152 9.38 -1.10 -1.60
C HIS A 152 9.13 -1.53 -3.05
N THR A 153 9.31 -2.82 -3.37
CA THR A 153 8.99 -3.36 -4.70
C THR A 153 7.48 -3.28 -4.96
N ARG A 154 6.66 -3.76 -4.01
CA ARG A 154 5.19 -3.68 -4.09
C ARG A 154 4.70 -2.24 -4.19
N LEU A 155 5.32 -1.30 -3.46
CA LEU A 155 5.00 0.11 -3.57
C LEU A 155 5.31 0.70 -4.95
N ILE A 156 6.39 0.29 -5.61
CA ILE A 156 6.67 0.75 -6.97
C ILE A 156 5.63 0.19 -7.94
N GLU A 157 5.34 -1.10 -7.86
CA GLU A 157 4.36 -1.77 -8.72
C GLU A 157 2.96 -1.16 -8.56
N GLY A 158 2.48 -1.04 -7.32
CA GLY A 158 1.16 -0.49 -7.00
C GLY A 158 1.03 1.03 -7.18
N ASN A 159 2.13 1.77 -7.37
CA ASN A 159 2.06 3.20 -7.71
C ASN A 159 2.34 3.49 -9.18
N SER A 160 2.53 2.44 -10.01
CA SER A 160 2.80 2.55 -11.44
C SER A 160 1.54 2.54 -12.30
N ILE A 161 0.52 3.24 -11.82
CA ILE A 161 -0.79 3.39 -12.46
C ILE A 161 -0.84 4.61 -13.38
N VAL A 162 -1.64 4.48 -14.45
CA VAL A 162 -1.80 5.47 -15.51
C VAL A 162 -3.08 6.31 -15.39
N HIS A 163 -3.91 6.06 -14.36
CA HIS A 163 -5.12 6.84 -14.11
C HIS A 163 -4.82 8.04 -13.22
N ARG A 164 -5.35 9.22 -13.58
CA ARG A 164 -5.12 10.45 -12.81
C ARG A 164 -6.11 10.54 -11.67
N HIS A 165 -5.62 10.74 -10.47
CA HIS A 165 -6.42 11.07 -9.30
C HIS A 165 -5.67 12.07 -8.42
N HIS A 166 -6.34 12.62 -7.41
CA HIS A 166 -5.78 13.66 -6.54
C HIS A 166 -4.51 13.21 -5.77
N GLY A 167 -4.29 11.90 -5.64
CA GLY A 167 -3.13 11.31 -4.97
C GLY A 167 -1.93 11.01 -5.89
N THR A 168 -2.05 11.19 -7.21
CA THR A 168 -1.02 10.74 -8.17
C THR A 168 0.36 11.32 -7.85
N TRP A 169 0.47 12.61 -7.51
CA TRP A 169 1.76 13.22 -7.13
C TRP A 169 2.42 12.52 -5.94
N TYR A 170 1.62 12.21 -4.91
CA TYR A 170 2.11 11.57 -3.71
C TYR A 170 2.59 10.14 -3.99
N MET A 171 1.85 9.40 -4.81
CA MET A 171 2.21 8.06 -5.27
C MET A 171 3.52 8.05 -6.06
N LEU A 172 3.74 9.02 -6.95
CA LEU A 172 5.01 9.15 -7.68
C LEU A 172 6.18 9.39 -6.75
N ARG A 173 6.01 10.30 -5.76
CA ARG A 173 7.04 10.54 -4.75
C ARG A 173 7.35 9.29 -3.93
N LEU A 174 6.33 8.51 -3.58
CA LEU A 174 6.49 7.25 -2.84
C LEU A 174 7.21 6.19 -3.69
N SER A 175 6.88 6.08 -4.97
CA SER A 175 7.57 5.21 -5.94
C SER A 175 9.05 5.58 -6.08
N VAL A 176 9.37 6.86 -6.26
CA VAL A 176 10.75 7.37 -6.33
C VAL A 176 11.51 7.10 -5.04
N THR A 177 10.89 7.37 -3.89
CA THR A 177 11.52 7.12 -2.58
C THR A 177 11.83 5.63 -2.41
N SER A 178 10.91 4.76 -2.81
CA SER A 178 11.09 3.31 -2.77
C SER A 178 12.23 2.85 -3.69
N ALA A 179 12.28 3.35 -4.93
CA ALA A 179 13.36 3.04 -5.86
C ALA A 179 14.74 3.50 -5.31
N LEU A 180 14.82 4.69 -4.71
CA LEU A 180 16.04 5.18 -4.09
C LEU A 180 16.47 4.35 -2.87
N CYS A 181 15.53 3.87 -2.05
CA CYS A 181 15.83 2.95 -0.95
C CYS A 181 16.46 1.64 -1.46
N LEU A 182 15.89 1.05 -2.51
CA LEU A 182 16.40 -0.17 -3.12
C LEU A 182 17.80 0.03 -3.73
N ILE A 183 18.01 1.13 -4.46
CA ILE A 183 19.34 1.48 -5.01
C ILE A 183 20.37 1.70 -3.89
N ALA A 184 19.99 2.38 -2.81
CA ALA A 184 20.91 2.61 -1.69
C ALA A 184 21.39 1.30 -1.05
N ALA A 185 20.51 0.30 -0.97
CA ALA A 185 20.86 -1.04 -0.49
C ALA A 185 21.82 -1.76 -1.46
N GLU A 186 21.54 -1.74 -2.76
CA GLU A 186 22.44 -2.33 -3.77
C GLU A 186 23.86 -1.74 -3.69
N ARG A 187 23.99 -0.42 -3.47
CA ARG A 187 25.30 0.26 -3.31
C ARG A 187 26.06 -0.11 -2.02
N ARG A 188 25.47 -0.96 -1.18
CA ARG A 188 26.06 -1.51 0.05
C ARG A 188 26.09 -3.04 0.03
N ASP A 189 26.17 -3.61 -1.17
CA ASP A 189 26.36 -5.03 -1.42
C ASP A 189 25.20 -5.91 -0.91
N PHE A 190 24.00 -5.33 -0.76
CA PHE A 190 22.79 -6.13 -0.59
C PHE A 190 22.30 -6.65 -1.94
N GLU A 191 21.95 -7.93 -1.99
CA GLU A 191 21.28 -8.52 -3.14
C GLU A 191 19.79 -8.13 -3.11
N VAL A 192 19.42 -7.16 -3.94
CA VAL A 192 18.03 -6.69 -4.04
C VAL A 192 17.32 -7.41 -5.19
N PRO A 193 16.28 -8.23 -4.92
CA PRO A 193 15.57 -8.94 -5.97
C PRO A 193 14.90 -7.98 -6.97
N ALA A 194 14.96 -8.32 -8.26
CA ALA A 194 14.29 -7.59 -9.34
C ALA A 194 14.58 -6.07 -9.41
N LEU A 195 15.67 -5.59 -8.79
CA LEU A 195 16.01 -4.16 -8.69
C LEU A 195 15.90 -3.41 -10.03
N GLN A 196 16.49 -3.96 -11.08
CA GLN A 196 16.49 -3.33 -12.41
C GLN A 196 15.07 -3.17 -12.96
N GLN A 197 14.20 -4.16 -12.76
CA GLN A 197 12.81 -4.11 -13.20
C GLN A 197 12.03 -3.06 -12.40
N SER A 198 12.16 -3.06 -11.08
CA SER A 198 11.50 -2.08 -10.20
C SER A 198 11.92 -0.65 -10.53
N VAL A 199 13.22 -0.39 -10.68
CA VAL A 199 13.73 0.95 -11.01
C VAL A 199 13.28 1.41 -12.40
N ARG A 200 13.30 0.51 -13.40
CA ARG A 200 12.79 0.83 -14.75
C ARG A 200 11.30 1.18 -14.70
N LEU A 201 10.51 0.39 -13.99
CA LEU A 201 9.08 0.64 -13.82
C LEU A 201 8.82 2.03 -13.19
N ALA A 202 9.55 2.39 -12.13
CA ALA A 202 9.44 3.72 -11.53
C ALA A 202 9.80 4.86 -12.52
N ILE A 203 10.85 4.68 -13.32
CA ILE A 203 11.27 5.66 -14.35
C ILE A 203 10.20 5.79 -15.45
N ASP A 204 9.69 4.68 -15.96
CA ASP A 204 8.71 4.68 -17.05
C ASP A 204 7.38 5.31 -16.59
N THR A 205 6.97 5.05 -15.35
CA THR A 205 5.84 5.72 -14.71
C THR A 205 6.05 7.23 -14.62
N LEU A 206 7.23 7.70 -14.20
CA LEU A 206 7.51 9.14 -14.16
C LEU A 206 7.45 9.78 -15.56
N LYS A 207 8.06 9.15 -16.57
CA LYS A 207 8.04 9.64 -17.96
C LYS A 207 6.63 9.73 -18.53
N TYR A 208 5.77 8.75 -18.21
CA TYR A 208 4.37 8.79 -18.61
C TYR A 208 3.67 10.05 -18.08
N TRP A 209 3.89 10.39 -16.80
CA TRP A 209 3.26 11.57 -16.19
C TRP A 209 3.90 12.90 -16.60
N GLU A 210 5.20 12.92 -16.88
CA GLU A 210 5.92 14.09 -17.41
C GLU A 210 5.28 14.60 -18.71
N ALA A 211 4.97 13.68 -19.63
CA ALA A 211 4.33 14.03 -20.92
C ALA A 211 2.98 14.75 -20.77
N GLY A 212 2.30 14.59 -19.62
CA GLY A 212 0.99 15.19 -19.32
C GLY A 212 1.02 16.30 -18.27
N SER A 213 2.20 16.79 -17.88
CA SER A 213 2.34 17.90 -16.94
C SER A 213 2.14 19.26 -17.64
N PRO A 214 1.41 20.22 -17.04
CA PRO A 214 1.52 21.61 -17.47
C PRO A 214 2.98 22.06 -17.32
N GLY A 215 3.55 22.63 -18.38
CA GLY A 215 4.90 23.19 -18.38
C GLY A 215 4.99 24.55 -17.70
#